data_AF-A0A2A4V620-F1
#
_entry.id   AF-A0A2A4V620-F1
#
_cell.length_a   1.000
_cell.length_b   1.000
_cell.length_c   1.000
_cell.angle_alpha   90.00
_cell.angle_beta   90.00
_cell.angle_gamma   90.00
#
_symmetry.space_group_name_H-M   'P 1'
#
loop_
_entity.id
_entity.type
_entity.pdbx_description
1 polymer ?
#
loop_
_entity_poly.entity_id
_entity_poly.type
_entity_poly.pdbx_seq_one_letter_code
_entity_poly.pdbx_strand_id
1 'polypeptide(L)'
;MTVEIMEMMASLINRIESLEDQVKKLSKKTPMKRFVKPGEYELGCYFHDKGSNTCQDDAKAFIDHYESNGWKVGKNPMKNWQAAARNWMKGKSNATNNIKRLTTANDLDLDAIDY
;
A
#
# COMPACT_ATOMS: atom_id res chain seq x y z
N MET A 1 -20.36 11.10 59.13
CA MET A 1 -21.15 11.56 57.95
C MET A 1 -20.36 12.48 57.03
N THR A 2 -19.53 13.41 57.53
CA THR A 2 -18.81 14.37 56.66
C THR A 2 -17.51 13.83 56.05
N VAL A 3 -16.78 12.95 56.75
CA VAL A 3 -15.46 12.47 56.30
C VAL A 3 -15.55 11.48 55.13
N GLU A 4 -16.48 10.51 55.21
CA GLU A 4 -16.75 9.55 54.13
C GLU A 4 -17.24 10.25 52.84
N ILE A 5 -18.02 11.32 52.97
CA ILE A 5 -18.48 12.12 51.83
C ILE A 5 -17.30 12.85 51.19
N MET A 6 -16.36 13.40 51.99
CA MET A 6 -15.16 14.05 51.46
C MET A 6 -14.22 13.08 50.75
N GLU A 7 -14.04 11.86 51.27
CA GLU A 7 -13.24 10.81 50.61
C GLU A 7 -13.85 10.39 49.27
N MET A 8 -15.18 10.23 49.22
CA MET A 8 -15.89 9.92 47.99
C MET A 8 -15.77 11.05 46.96
N MET A 9 -15.85 12.32 47.40
CA MET A 9 -15.67 13.48 46.53
C MET A 9 -14.23 13.56 45.97
N ALA A 10 -13.21 13.29 46.78
CA ALA A 10 -11.82 13.29 46.30
C ALA A 10 -11.58 12.19 45.26
N SER A 11 -12.15 10.99 45.46
CA SER A 11 -12.09 9.89 44.49
C SER A 11 -12.78 10.24 43.17
N LEU A 12 -13.94 10.91 43.24
CA LEU A 12 -14.67 11.36 42.05
C LEU A 12 -13.89 12.42 41.27
N ILE A 13 -13.25 13.38 41.94
CA ILE A 13 -12.42 14.41 41.30
C ILE A 13 -11.27 13.75 40.53
N ASN A 14 -10.51 12.85 41.16
CA ASN A 14 -9.43 12.13 40.50
C ASN A 14 -9.93 11.31 39.29
N ARG A 15 -11.13 10.72 39.41
CA ARG A 15 -11.74 9.97 38.31
C ARG A 15 -12.13 10.88 37.14
N ILE A 16 -12.65 12.08 37.41
CA ILE A 16 -13.00 13.07 36.39
C ILE A 16 -11.75 13.54 35.66
N GLU A 17 -10.70 13.93 36.39
CA GLU A 17 -9.42 14.35 35.80
C GLU A 17 -8.82 13.26 34.90
N SER A 18 -8.85 12.00 35.37
CA SER A 18 -8.39 10.85 34.58
C SER A 18 -9.22 10.62 33.32
N LEU A 19 -10.54 10.86 33.37
CA LEU A 19 -11.42 10.72 32.21
C LEU A 19 -11.21 11.84 31.20
N GLU A 20 -10.99 13.08 31.66
CA GLU A 20 -10.67 14.22 30.80
C GLU A 20 -9.38 13.99 30.01
N ASP A 21 -8.34 13.45 30.65
CA ASP A 21 -7.07 13.10 29.99
C ASP A 21 -7.23 12.01 28.94
N GLN A 22 -8.06 10.99 29.22
CA GLN A 22 -8.38 9.95 28.25
C GLN A 22 -9.11 10.51 27.03
N VAL A 23 -10.13 11.35 27.24
CA VAL A 23 -10.87 12.03 26.17
C VAL A 23 -9.92 12.90 25.33
N LYS A 24 -9.02 13.64 25.97
CA LYS A 24 -8.02 14.48 25.30
C LYS A 24 -7.03 13.67 24.46
N LYS A 25 -6.62 12.50 24.95
CA LYS A 25 -5.73 11.58 24.20
C LYS A 25 -6.43 10.98 22.98
N LEU A 26 -7.71 10.61 23.10
CA LEU A 26 -8.52 10.06 22.01
C LEU A 26 -8.88 11.13 20.95
N SER A 27 -9.03 12.39 21.36
CA SER A 27 -9.32 13.53 20.47
C SER A 27 -8.15 13.90 19.53
N LYS A 28 -6.90 13.56 19.90
CA LYS A 28 -5.73 13.85 19.06
C LYS A 28 -5.71 12.97 17.82
N LYS A 29 -6.21 13.49 16.70
CA LYS A 29 -6.09 12.86 15.38
C LYS A 29 -4.61 12.80 15.01
N THR A 30 -4.03 11.60 14.94
CA THR A 30 -2.65 11.41 14.46
C THR A 30 -2.53 12.05 13.08
N PRO A 31 -1.56 12.96 12.87
CA PRO A 31 -1.36 13.57 11.56
C PRO A 31 -1.09 12.46 10.54
N MET A 32 -1.94 12.39 9.53
CA MET A 32 -1.80 11.40 8.47
C MET A 32 -0.51 11.74 7.72
N LYS A 33 0.44 10.79 7.65
CA LYS A 33 1.70 11.00 6.92
C LYS A 33 1.35 11.44 5.50
N ARG A 34 1.90 12.58 5.07
CA ARG A 34 1.77 13.02 3.68
C ARG A 34 2.37 11.95 2.78
N PHE A 35 1.72 11.69 1.66
CA PHE A 35 2.25 10.79 0.67
C PHE A 35 3.58 11.33 0.16
N VAL A 36 4.62 10.51 0.22
CA VAL A 36 5.95 10.82 -0.33
C VAL A 36 6.14 9.93 -1.55
N LYS A 37 6.42 10.57 -2.69
CA LYS A 37 6.73 9.87 -3.93
C LYS A 37 8.03 9.06 -3.73
N PRO A 38 8.07 7.76 -4.10
CA PRO A 38 9.32 7.00 -4.08
C PRO A 38 10.35 7.61 -5.02
N GLY A 39 11.63 7.52 -4.64
CA GLY A 39 12.71 7.77 -5.58
C GLY A 39 12.83 6.61 -6.58
N GLU A 40 13.30 6.89 -7.79
CA GLU A 40 13.54 5.87 -8.82
C GLU A 40 14.48 4.76 -8.32
N TYR A 41 15.56 5.16 -7.64
CA TYR A 41 16.51 4.24 -7.03
C TYR A 41 15.86 3.37 -5.93
N GLU A 42 15.12 3.99 -5.01
CA GLU A 42 14.43 3.29 -3.92
C GLU A 42 13.44 2.24 -4.47
N LEU A 43 12.72 2.61 -5.51
CA LEU A 43 11.76 1.74 -6.18
C LEU A 43 12.45 0.61 -6.94
N GLY A 44 13.59 0.88 -7.59
CA GLY A 44 14.42 -0.13 -8.25
C GLY A 44 14.95 -1.18 -7.27
N CYS A 45 15.50 -0.75 -6.13
CA CYS A 45 15.89 -1.64 -5.04
C CYS A 45 14.70 -2.49 -4.56
N TYR A 46 13.54 -1.87 -4.37
CA TYR A 46 12.33 -2.58 -3.95
C TYR A 46 11.91 -3.66 -4.95
N PHE A 47 11.94 -3.36 -6.25
CA PHE A 47 11.61 -4.36 -7.28
C PHE A 47 12.63 -5.49 -7.37
N HIS A 48 13.91 -5.18 -7.18
CA HIS A 48 14.98 -6.18 -7.11
C HIS A 48 14.78 -7.13 -5.92
N ASP A 49 14.55 -6.60 -4.72
CA ASP A 49 14.28 -7.38 -3.50
C ASP A 49 13.05 -8.29 -3.63
N LYS A 50 12.11 -7.93 -4.49
CA LYS A 50 10.90 -8.72 -4.79
C LYS A 50 11.08 -9.70 -5.95
N GLY A 51 12.29 -9.84 -6.49
CA GLY A 51 12.64 -10.82 -7.51
C GLY A 51 12.29 -10.39 -8.93
N SER A 52 12.18 -9.08 -9.22
CA SER A 52 12.09 -8.63 -10.61
C SER A 52 13.45 -8.68 -11.30
N ASN A 53 13.50 -9.29 -12.47
CA ASN A 53 14.68 -9.30 -13.35
C ASN A 53 14.87 -7.97 -14.09
N THR A 54 13.82 -7.14 -14.21
CA THR A 54 13.83 -5.86 -14.93
C THR A 54 13.55 -4.69 -13.98
N CYS A 55 14.29 -4.62 -12.87
CA CYS A 55 13.98 -3.73 -11.76
C CYS A 55 14.03 -2.22 -12.10
N GLN A 56 14.96 -1.79 -12.96
CA GLN A 56 15.06 -0.38 -13.38
C GLN A 56 13.94 0.02 -14.35
N ASP A 57 13.69 -0.80 -15.37
CA ASP A 57 12.60 -0.54 -16.33
C ASP A 57 11.23 -0.57 -15.66
N ASP A 58 11.04 -1.48 -14.69
CA ASP A 58 9.83 -1.54 -13.86
C ASP A 58 9.67 -0.29 -12.99
N ALA A 59 10.76 0.20 -12.39
CA ALA A 59 10.75 1.42 -11.60
C ALA A 59 10.33 2.63 -12.43
N LYS A 60 10.94 2.81 -13.61
CA LYS A 60 10.62 3.90 -14.52
C LYS A 60 9.16 3.83 -15.00
N ALA A 61 8.73 2.67 -15.50
CA ALA A 61 7.35 2.48 -15.97
C ALA A 61 6.31 2.73 -14.87
N PHE A 62 6.62 2.31 -13.64
CA PHE A 62 5.75 2.55 -12.49
C PHE A 62 5.66 4.05 -12.15
N ILE A 63 6.79 4.76 -12.14
CA ILE A 63 6.82 6.20 -11.87
C ILE A 63 6.06 6.95 -12.96
N ASP A 64 6.32 6.69 -14.24
CA ASP A 64 5.64 7.35 -15.36
C ASP A 64 4.11 7.14 -15.30
N HIS A 65 3.66 5.93 -14.94
CA HIS A 65 2.25 5.62 -14.79
C HIS A 65 1.58 6.44 -13.68
N TYR A 66 2.22 6.55 -12.52
CA TYR A 66 1.64 7.26 -11.38
C TYR A 66 1.88 8.77 -11.42
N GLU A 67 2.92 9.24 -12.09
CA GLU A 67 3.13 10.68 -12.30
C GLU A 67 2.05 11.25 -13.24
N SER A 68 1.74 10.54 -14.34
CA SER A 68 0.70 10.95 -15.29
C SER A 68 -0.72 10.91 -14.73
N ASN A 69 -1.00 10.06 -13.73
CA ASN A 69 -2.33 9.96 -13.10
C ASN A 69 -2.46 10.81 -11.80
N GLY A 70 -1.43 11.55 -11.42
CA GLY A 70 -1.40 12.37 -10.22
C GLY A 70 -1.35 11.55 -8.93
N TRP A 71 -0.66 10.40 -8.96
CA TRP A 71 -0.50 9.45 -7.87
C TRP A 71 -1.84 8.97 -7.31
N LYS A 72 -2.72 8.50 -8.19
CA LYS A 72 -4.05 7.97 -7.84
C LYS A 72 -4.11 6.47 -8.03
N VAL A 73 -4.85 5.80 -7.15
CA VAL A 73 -5.25 4.39 -7.30
C VAL A 73 -6.78 4.38 -7.45
N GLY A 74 -7.24 4.16 -8.67
CA GLY A 74 -8.65 4.36 -9.03
C GLY A 74 -9.06 5.83 -8.84
N LYS A 75 -10.11 6.08 -8.05
CA LYS A 75 -10.62 7.44 -7.77
C LYS A 75 -9.90 8.14 -6.62
N ASN A 76 -9.09 7.42 -5.85
CA ASN A 76 -8.51 7.91 -4.60
C ASN A 76 -7.02 8.24 -4.73
N PRO A 77 -6.50 9.23 -3.99
CA PRO A 77 -5.06 9.47 -3.93
C PRO A 77 -4.35 8.28 -3.27
N MET A 78 -3.18 7.95 -3.78
CA MET A 78 -2.34 6.89 -3.27
C MET A 78 -1.85 7.23 -1.86
N LYS A 79 -1.93 6.25 -0.95
CA LYS A 79 -1.45 6.37 0.43
C LYS A 79 -0.15 5.62 0.68
N ASN A 80 0.10 4.57 -0.10
CA ASN A 80 1.25 3.69 0.06
C ASN A 80 1.68 3.16 -1.31
N TRP A 81 2.83 3.63 -1.79
CA TRP A 81 3.38 3.22 -3.08
C TRP A 81 3.91 1.78 -3.08
N GLN A 82 4.40 1.26 -1.95
CA GLN A 82 4.89 -0.11 -1.84
C GLN A 82 3.75 -1.13 -2.03
N ALA A 83 2.55 -0.79 -1.56
CA ALA A 83 1.36 -1.59 -1.77
C ALA A 83 0.94 -1.60 -3.25
N ALA A 84 1.02 -0.46 -3.93
CA ALA A 84 0.78 -0.37 -5.36
C ALA A 84 1.85 -1.15 -6.15
N ALA A 85 3.13 -1.00 -5.82
CA ALA A 85 4.26 -1.71 -6.44
C ALA A 85 4.12 -3.23 -6.33
N ARG A 86 3.67 -3.75 -5.18
CA ARG A 86 3.37 -5.19 -5.02
C ARG A 86 2.30 -5.68 -5.99
N ASN A 87 1.22 -4.91 -6.16
CA ASN A 87 0.14 -5.29 -7.07
C ASN A 87 0.57 -5.16 -8.54
N TRP A 88 1.42 -4.17 -8.85
CA TRP A 88 2.03 -3.98 -10.16
C TRP A 88 2.80 -5.23 -10.62
N MET A 89 3.68 -5.76 -9.76
CA MET A 89 4.44 -6.98 -10.07
C MET A 89 3.54 -8.19 -10.32
N LYS A 90 2.50 -8.36 -9.48
CA LYS A 90 1.52 -9.45 -9.65
C LYS A 90 0.79 -9.36 -11.00
N GLY A 91 0.43 -8.15 -11.42
CA GLY A 91 -0.21 -7.91 -12.72
C GLY A 91 0.68 -8.29 -13.90
N LYS A 92 1.98 -7.94 -13.84
CA LYS A 92 2.96 -8.30 -14.87
C LYS A 92 3.10 -9.81 -15.04
N SER A 93 3.19 -10.57 -13.94
CA SER A 93 3.29 -12.04 -13.99
C SER A 93 2.06 -12.70 -14.63
N ASN A 94 0.86 -12.15 -14.41
CA ASN A 94 -0.35 -12.69 -15.03
C ASN A 94 -0.42 -12.39 -16.53
N ALA A 95 0.01 -11.20 -16.95
CA ALA A 95 0.07 -10.83 -18.36
C ALA A 95 1.05 -11.72 -19.14
N THR A 96 2.24 -12.00 -18.60
CA THR A 96 3.23 -12.88 -19.24
C THR A 96 2.74 -14.32 -19.34
N ASN A 97 2.05 -14.84 -18.31
CA ASN A 97 1.46 -16.18 -18.35
C ASN A 97 0.37 -16.31 -19.42
N ASN A 98 -0.45 -15.27 -19.62
CA ASN A 98 -1.47 -15.27 -20.66
C ASN A 98 -0.84 -15.26 -22.06
N ILE A 99 0.20 -14.45 -22.29
CA ILE A 99 0.90 -14.42 -23.58
C ILE A 99 1.50 -15.79 -23.91
N LYS A 100 2.16 -16.44 -22.95
CA LYS A 100 2.71 -17.80 -23.15
C LYS A 100 1.65 -18.82 -23.53
N ARG A 101 0.46 -18.75 -22.93
CA ARG A 101 -0.66 -19.65 -23.28
C ARG A 101 -1.18 -19.40 -24.69
N LEU A 102 -1.27 -18.14 -25.12
CA LEU A 102 -1.71 -17.75 -26.45
C LEU A 102 -0.71 -18.19 -27.54
N THR A 103 0.60 -18.14 -27.27
CA THR A 103 1.61 -18.62 -28.22
C THR A 103 1.64 -20.14 -28.28
N THR A 104 1.67 -20.84 -27.14
CA THR A 104 1.71 -22.32 -27.09
C THR A 104 0.44 -22.97 -27.67
N ALA A 105 -0.71 -22.30 -27.63
CA ALA A 105 -1.94 -22.79 -28.23
C ALA A 105 -1.96 -22.73 -29.77
N ASN A 106 -1.17 -21.85 -30.38
CA ASN A 106 -1.11 -21.67 -31.83
C ASN A 106 -0.01 -22.50 -32.52
N ASP A 107 0.93 -23.05 -31.75
CA ASP A 107 2.11 -23.76 -32.28
C ASP A 107 1.90 -25.29 -32.44
N LEU A 108 0.66 -25.80 -32.33
CA LEU A 108 0.36 -27.25 -32.39
C LEU A 108 -0.30 -27.75 -33.70
N ASP A 109 -0.18 -27.01 -34.82
CA ASP A 109 -0.84 -27.38 -36.09
C ASP A 109 0.07 -27.26 -37.34
N LEU A 110 1.38 -27.47 -37.19
CA LEU A 110 2.34 -27.45 -38.33
C LEU A 110 2.94 -28.80 -38.73
N ASP A 111 2.53 -29.91 -38.10
CA ASP A 111 2.97 -31.26 -38.47
C ASP A 111 1.92 -32.06 -39.27
N ALA A 112 0.84 -31.43 -39.74
CA ALA A 112 -0.29 -32.09 -40.42
C ALA A 112 -0.39 -31.85 -41.94
N ILE A 113 0.72 -31.51 -42.60
CA ILE A 113 0.80 -31.57 -44.07
C ILE A 113 1.90 -32.57 -44.44
N ASP A 114 1.51 -33.85 -44.37
CA ASP A 114 2.22 -34.95 -45.02
C ASP A 114 2.11 -34.73 -46.54
N TYR A 115 3.25 -34.74 -47.24
CA TYR A 115 3.38 -34.47 -48.67
C TYR A 115 3.21 -35.75 -49.50
#